data_AF-A0A7C4P2N5-F1
#
_entry.id   AF-A0A7C4P2N5-F1
#
_cell.length_a   1.000
_cell.length_b   1.000
_cell.length_c   1.000
_cell.angle_alpha   90.00
_cell.angle_beta   90.00
_cell.angle_gamma   90.00
#
_symmetry.space_group_name_H-M   'P 1'
#
loop_
_entity.id
_entity.type
_entity.pdbx_description
1 polymer ?
#
loop_
_entity_poly.entity_id
_entity_poly.type
_entity_poly.pdbx_seq_one_letter_code
_entity_poly.pdbx_strand_id
1 'polypeptide(L)'
;MLIPEGERFFNFEDSKKLKDTFVKACELFRDYNFIQLPTLEVYHPQDAKLYKPFLICTQSDGSYLALRSDWTISLTRFLNSLRKVDLPLKVFYWGPVFSPKELEGFQMGIELVGFGFPEGEYEVISRLVEYLLSLGLKDLSIILGHMGIVKKLCRSEEDKERLRKKSFFG
;
A
#
# COMPACT_ATOMS: atom_id res chain seq x y z
N MET A 1 -29.80 -3.58 12.23
CA MET A 1 -28.42 -3.30 12.68
C MET A 1 -27.77 -2.45 11.60
N LEU A 2 -27.43 -1.20 11.90
CA LEU A 2 -27.02 -0.20 10.92
C LEU A 2 -25.49 -0.11 10.92
N ILE A 3 -24.84 -0.76 9.96
CA ILE A 3 -23.45 -0.42 9.59
C ILE A 3 -23.47 0.67 8.52
N PRO A 4 -22.43 1.50 8.40
CA PRO A 4 -22.32 2.48 7.33
C PRO A 4 -22.48 1.81 5.95
N GLU A 5 -23.04 2.55 4.99
CA GLU A 5 -23.12 2.07 3.61
C GLU A 5 -21.71 1.84 3.07
N GLY A 6 -21.47 0.67 2.47
CA GLY A 6 -20.15 0.24 2.00
C GLY A 6 -19.33 -0.55 3.03
N GLU A 7 -19.79 -0.66 4.28
CA GLU A 7 -19.15 -1.49 5.30
C GLU A 7 -19.68 -2.93 5.33
N ARG A 8 -18.89 -3.81 5.95
CA ARG A 8 -19.25 -5.23 6.10
C ARG A 8 -18.81 -5.80 7.43
N PHE A 9 -19.58 -6.77 7.92
CA PHE A 9 -19.05 -7.69 8.93
C PHE A 9 -18.31 -8.82 8.25
N PHE A 10 -17.10 -9.12 8.72
CA PHE A 10 -16.52 -10.43 8.50
C PHE A 10 -17.19 -11.42 9.45
N ASN A 11 -17.86 -12.43 8.91
CA ASN A 11 -18.32 -13.55 9.72
C ASN A 11 -17.11 -14.37 10.22
N PHE A 12 -17.33 -15.35 11.10
CA PHE A 12 -16.23 -16.13 11.67
C PHE A 12 -15.37 -16.87 10.65
N GLU A 13 -15.96 -17.32 9.53
CA GLU A 13 -15.21 -17.99 8.46
C GLU A 13 -14.30 -16.99 7.72
N ASP A 14 -14.83 -15.82 7.36
CA ASP A 14 -14.06 -14.80 6.64
C ASP A 14 -13.01 -14.14 7.54
N SER A 15 -13.32 -13.95 8.84
CA SER A 15 -12.32 -13.54 9.83
C SER A 15 -11.21 -14.57 9.98
N LYS A 16 -11.54 -15.87 9.93
CA LYS A 16 -10.53 -16.93 9.93
C LYS A 16 -9.65 -16.87 8.69
N LYS A 17 -10.23 -16.70 7.49
CA LYS A 17 -9.47 -16.52 6.25
C LYS A 17 -8.53 -15.31 6.34
N LEU A 18 -9.02 -14.18 6.84
CA LEU A 18 -8.24 -12.97 7.05
C LEU A 18 -7.10 -13.18 8.06
N LYS A 19 -7.34 -13.93 9.14
CA LYS A 19 -6.28 -14.34 10.07
C LYS A 19 -5.25 -15.24 9.40
N ASP A 20 -5.68 -16.22 8.62
CA ASP A 20 -4.80 -17.18 7.97
C ASP A 20 -3.89 -16.50 6.93
N THR A 21 -4.36 -15.44 6.26
CA THR A 21 -3.50 -14.64 5.37
C THR A 21 -2.39 -13.93 6.13
N PHE A 22 -2.70 -13.34 7.28
CA PHE A 22 -1.70 -12.71 8.16
C PHE A 22 -0.67 -13.72 8.67
N VAL A 23 -1.11 -14.89 9.16
CA VAL A 23 -0.20 -15.93 9.66
C VAL A 23 0.78 -16.38 8.58
N LYS A 24 0.29 -16.64 7.36
CA LYS A 24 1.15 -17.00 6.22
C LYS A 24 2.14 -15.88 5.86
N ALA A 25 1.71 -14.63 5.92
CA ALA A 25 2.61 -13.50 5.71
C ALA A 25 3.73 -13.45 6.77
N CYS A 26 3.40 -13.67 8.04
CA CYS A 26 4.41 -13.73 9.12
C CYS A 26 5.42 -14.87 8.93
N GLU A 27 4.98 -16.02 8.44
CA GLU A 27 5.87 -17.16 8.14
C GLU A 27 6.81 -16.84 6.96
N LEU A 28 6.26 -16.31 5.87
CA LEU A 28 6.98 -16.04 4.64
C LEU A 28 7.96 -14.86 4.77
N PHE A 29 7.56 -13.80 5.47
CA PHE A 29 8.35 -12.57 5.65
C PHE A 29 9.09 -12.53 6.98
N ARG A 30 9.48 -13.70 7.51
CA ARG A 30 10.22 -13.80 8.78
C ARG A 30 11.55 -13.05 8.81
N ASP A 31 12.14 -12.78 7.65
CA ASP A 31 13.38 -12.01 7.47
C ASP A 31 13.13 -10.50 7.26
N TYR A 32 11.86 -10.07 7.29
CA TYR A 32 11.44 -8.68 7.22
C TYR A 32 11.08 -8.18 8.62
N ASN A 33 11.31 -6.89 8.87
CA ASN A 33 10.92 -6.27 10.12
C ASN A 33 9.42 -5.98 10.08
N PHE A 34 8.66 -6.66 10.92
CA PHE A 34 7.25 -6.32 11.11
C PHE A 34 7.14 -4.93 11.74
N ILE A 35 6.25 -4.09 11.20
CA ILE A 35 5.93 -2.82 11.82
C ILE A 35 4.42 -2.63 11.94
N GLN A 36 4.01 -2.07 13.08
CA GLN A 36 2.67 -1.54 13.28
C GLN A 36 2.77 -0.03 13.49
N LEU A 37 2.07 0.71 12.63
CA LEU A 37 1.98 2.16 12.69
C LEU A 37 0.57 2.59 13.11
N PRO A 38 0.40 3.80 13.65
CA PRO A 38 -0.91 4.30 14.07
C PRO A 38 -1.93 4.30 12.93
N THR A 39 -3.19 4.03 13.28
CA THR A 39 -4.32 4.19 12.35
C THR A 39 -4.70 5.66 12.18
N LEU A 40 -4.54 6.47 13.23
CA LEU A 40 -4.78 7.91 13.19
C LEU A 40 -3.47 8.64 12.97
N GLU A 41 -3.44 9.48 11.94
CA GLU A 41 -2.25 10.22 11.52
C GLU A 41 -2.56 11.70 11.34
N VAL A 42 -1.51 12.52 11.44
CA VAL A 42 -1.60 13.93 11.07
C VAL A 42 -1.54 14.06 9.55
N TYR A 43 -2.47 14.81 8.97
CA TYR A 43 -2.50 15.15 7.57
C TYR A 43 -2.40 16.66 7.39
N HIS A 44 -1.43 17.06 6.56
CA HIS A 44 -1.18 18.46 6.26
C HIS A 44 -1.84 18.83 4.93
N PRO A 45 -2.54 19.99 4.82
CA PRO A 45 -3.19 20.41 3.58
C PRO A 45 -2.24 20.46 2.36
N GLN A 46 -0.94 20.67 2.58
CA GLN A 46 0.07 20.68 1.52
C GLN A 46 0.22 19.31 0.83
N ASP A 47 -0.14 18.22 1.52
CA ASP A 47 -0.06 16.85 1.00
C ASP A 47 -1.25 16.50 0.07
N ALA A 48 -2.20 17.42 -0.17
CA ALA A 48 -3.42 17.17 -0.95
C ALA A 48 -3.20 16.73 -2.40
N LYS A 49 -2.00 16.95 -2.94
CA LYS A 49 -1.60 16.46 -4.26
C LYS A 49 -1.10 15.02 -4.25
N LEU A 50 -0.67 14.52 -3.09
CA LEU A 50 -0.12 13.18 -2.91
C LEU A 50 -1.24 12.17 -2.68
N TYR A 51 -2.15 12.47 -1.74
CA TYR A 51 -3.26 11.58 -1.41
C TYR A 51 -4.42 12.34 -0.75
N LYS A 52 -5.58 11.68 -0.65
CA LYS A 52 -6.80 12.24 -0.05
C LYS A 52 -7.36 11.27 1.01
N PRO A 53 -6.97 11.42 2.29
CA PRO A 53 -7.41 10.49 3.33
C PRO A 53 -8.82 10.81 3.83
N PHE A 54 -9.34 9.92 4.67
CA PHE A 54 -10.55 10.18 5.45
C PHE A 54 -10.21 11.13 6.61
N LEU A 55 -10.77 12.35 6.60
CA LEU A 55 -10.53 13.34 7.64
C LEU A 55 -11.50 13.13 8.80
N ILE A 56 -10.99 13.14 10.02
CA ILE A 56 -11.76 12.98 11.25
C ILE A 56 -12.10 14.34 11.84
N CYS A 57 -11.10 15.19 12.05
CA CYS A 57 -11.30 16.54 12.56
C CYS A 57 -10.14 17.46 12.19
N THR A 58 -10.39 18.76 12.29
CA THR A 58 -9.36 19.79 12.16
C THR A 58 -8.65 19.99 13.49
N GLN A 59 -7.33 20.15 13.45
CA GLN A 59 -6.50 20.46 14.61
C GLN A 59 -6.28 21.98 14.74
N SER A 60 -5.85 22.44 15.91
CA SER A 60 -5.65 23.87 16.19
C SER A 60 -4.55 24.53 15.36
N ASP A 61 -3.59 23.76 14.87
CA ASP A 61 -2.49 24.22 14.01
C ASP A 61 -2.88 24.26 12.51
N GLY A 62 -4.14 23.98 12.18
CA GLY A 62 -4.65 23.95 10.81
C GLY A 62 -4.34 22.66 10.05
N SER A 63 -3.67 21.68 10.67
CA SER A 63 -3.60 20.32 10.15
C SER A 63 -4.90 19.56 10.45
N TYR A 64 -5.00 18.33 9.96
CA TYR A 64 -6.13 17.45 10.21
C TYR A 64 -5.68 16.16 10.88
N LEU A 65 -6.54 15.60 11.73
CA LEU A 65 -6.46 14.20 12.11
C LEU A 65 -7.15 13.38 11.02
N ALA A 66 -6.48 12.37 10.51
CA ALA A 66 -6.97 11.54 9.42
C ALA A 66 -6.71 10.06 9.69
N LEU A 67 -7.51 9.19 9.08
CA LEU A 67 -7.21 7.76 9.07
C LEU A 67 -6.12 7.46 8.05
N ARG A 68 -5.22 6.53 8.37
CA ARG A 68 -4.16 6.05 7.48
C ARG A 68 -4.77 5.54 6.17
N SER A 69 -4.40 6.16 5.06
CA SER A 69 -4.85 5.76 3.72
C SER A 69 -3.88 4.83 3.00
N ASP A 70 -2.61 4.82 3.41
CA ASP A 70 -1.54 4.13 2.72
C ASP A 70 -0.39 3.84 3.70
N TRP A 71 0.09 2.61 3.72
CA TRP A 71 1.14 2.17 4.64
C TRP A 71 2.54 2.69 4.27
N THR A 72 2.83 2.86 2.99
CA THR A 72 4.12 3.39 2.49
C THR A 72 4.32 4.84 2.96
N ILE A 73 3.27 5.66 2.93
CA ILE A 73 3.30 7.04 3.44
C ILE A 73 3.56 7.05 4.94
N SER A 74 2.83 6.21 5.70
CA SER A 74 3.03 6.05 7.14
C SER A 74 4.47 5.65 7.48
N LEU A 75 4.99 4.64 6.77
CA LEU A 75 6.35 4.16 6.97
C LEU A 75 7.37 5.25 6.67
N THR A 76 7.18 5.98 5.58
CA THR A 76 8.05 7.10 5.20
C THR A 76 8.10 8.16 6.29
N ARG A 77 6.95 8.54 6.86
CA ARG A 77 6.86 9.50 7.98
C ARG A 77 7.56 8.97 9.23
N PHE A 78 7.34 7.71 9.57
CA PHE A 78 8.01 7.07 10.70
C PHE A 78 9.53 7.07 10.51
N LEU A 79 10.03 6.62 9.37
CA LEU A 79 11.46 6.58 9.08
C LEU A 79 12.09 7.99 9.11
N ASN A 80 11.40 9.00 8.58
CA ASN A 80 11.86 10.40 8.63
C ASN A 80 11.86 11.00 10.04
N SER A 81 11.07 10.44 10.97
CA SER A 81 11.07 10.87 12.38
C SER A 81 12.27 10.32 13.17
N LEU A 82 12.94 9.29 12.64
CA LEU A 82 14.10 8.68 13.28
C LEU A 82 15.35 9.53 13.01
N ARG A 83 16.21 9.66 14.02
CA ARG A 83 17.52 10.33 13.87
C ARG A 83 18.46 9.58 12.92
N LYS A 84 18.31 8.26 12.84
CA LYS A 84 19.08 7.37 11.99
C LYS A 84 18.21 6.19 11.57
N VAL A 85 18.34 5.78 10.32
CA VAL A 85 17.76 4.55 9.77
C VAL A 85 18.92 3.66 9.34
N ASP A 86 18.97 2.44 9.84
CA ASP A 86 19.96 1.45 9.39
C ASP A 86 19.47 0.81 8.08
N LEU A 87 20.30 0.87 7.05
CA LEU A 87 20.01 0.38 5.70
C LEU A 87 21.00 -0.73 5.30
N PRO A 88 20.60 -1.66 4.41
CA PRO A 88 19.28 -1.75 3.78
C PRO A 88 18.21 -2.32 4.75
N LEU A 89 16.97 -1.88 4.59
CA LEU A 89 15.87 -2.22 5.49
C LEU A 89 14.74 -2.92 4.73
N LYS A 90 14.38 -4.11 5.20
CA LYS A 90 13.21 -4.86 4.75
C LYS A 90 12.10 -4.72 5.78
N VAL A 91 10.94 -4.25 5.37
CA VAL A 91 9.78 -4.03 6.24
C VAL A 91 8.59 -4.82 5.71
N PHE A 92 7.78 -5.39 6.59
CA PHE A 92 6.45 -5.86 6.24
C PHE A 92 5.41 -5.29 7.19
N TYR A 93 4.21 -5.07 6.67
CA TYR A 93 3.07 -4.57 7.44
C TYR A 93 1.79 -5.32 7.06
N TRP A 94 0.82 -5.25 7.96
CA TRP A 94 -0.51 -5.81 7.74
C TRP A 94 -1.55 -5.03 8.53
N GLY A 95 -2.70 -4.75 7.91
CA GLY A 95 -3.86 -4.18 8.60
C GLY A 95 -4.63 -3.20 7.75
N PRO A 96 -5.53 -2.43 8.38
CA PRO A 96 -6.50 -1.65 7.65
C PRO A 96 -5.91 -0.37 7.05
N VAL A 97 -6.50 0.03 5.93
CA VAL A 97 -6.36 1.33 5.27
C VAL A 97 -7.74 1.91 4.99
N PHE A 98 -7.82 3.24 4.96
CA PHE A 98 -9.09 3.94 4.89
C PHE A 98 -9.08 4.97 3.79
N SER A 99 -10.15 5.01 2.99
CA SER A 99 -10.30 6.02 1.95
C SER A 99 -11.77 6.43 1.79
N PRO A 100 -12.04 7.63 1.24
CA PRO A 100 -13.41 8.01 0.90
C PRO A 100 -14.08 7.12 -0.17
N LYS A 101 -13.31 6.33 -0.92
CA LYS A 101 -13.83 5.42 -1.97
C LYS A 101 -14.13 4.04 -1.42
N GLU A 102 -13.24 3.55 -0.57
CA GLU A 102 -13.30 2.27 0.12
C GLU A 102 -13.05 2.58 1.59
N LEU A 103 -14.15 2.63 2.36
CA LEU A 103 -14.16 3.13 3.74
C LEU A 103 -13.12 2.41 4.60
N GLU A 104 -13.14 1.07 4.58
CA GLU A 104 -12.11 0.21 5.16
C GLU A 104 -11.72 -0.92 4.18
N GLY A 105 -10.41 -0.97 3.89
CA GLY A 105 -9.76 -2.07 3.18
C GLY A 105 -8.65 -2.67 4.03
N PHE A 106 -8.27 -3.92 3.77
CA PHE A 106 -7.14 -4.58 4.43
C PHE A 106 -5.98 -4.72 3.47
N GLN A 107 -4.82 -4.24 3.88
CA GLN A 107 -3.60 -4.36 3.11
C GLN A 107 -2.56 -5.16 3.86
N MET A 108 -1.81 -5.93 3.08
CA MET A 108 -0.54 -6.52 3.47
C MET A 108 0.47 -6.08 2.43
N GLY A 109 1.67 -5.71 2.86
CA GLY A 109 2.71 -5.28 1.95
C GLY A 109 4.10 -5.43 2.55
N ILE A 110 5.08 -5.35 1.65
CA ILE A 110 6.50 -5.30 1.99
C ILE A 110 7.12 -4.04 1.37
N GLU A 111 8.11 -3.48 2.05
CA GLU A 111 8.86 -2.31 1.59
C GLU A 111 10.35 -2.59 1.74
N LEU A 112 11.09 -2.32 0.66
CA LEU A 112 12.54 -2.48 0.60
C LEU A 112 13.17 -1.09 0.49
N VAL A 113 13.79 -0.62 1.57
CA VAL A 113 14.43 0.69 1.64
C VAL A 113 15.94 0.54 1.52
N GLY A 114 16.56 1.30 0.63
CA GLY A 114 18.02 1.27 0.42
C GLY A 114 18.52 0.11 -0.45
N PHE A 115 17.63 -0.58 -1.18
CA PHE A 115 17.99 -1.60 -2.16
C PHE A 115 18.13 -0.99 -3.56
N GLY A 116 19.12 -1.49 -4.32
CA GLY A 116 19.35 -1.09 -5.71
C GLY A 116 18.49 -1.86 -6.71
N PHE A 117 18.46 -1.35 -7.95
CA PHE A 117 17.95 -2.08 -9.10
C PHE A 117 19.06 -2.97 -9.69
N PRO A 118 18.76 -4.22 -10.10
CA PRO A 118 17.43 -4.86 -10.15
C PRO A 118 17.04 -5.68 -8.91
N GLU A 119 17.95 -5.87 -7.95
CA GLU A 119 17.80 -6.86 -6.88
C GLU A 119 16.57 -6.60 -6.01
N GLY A 120 16.33 -5.34 -5.64
CA GLY A 120 15.16 -4.96 -4.83
C GLY A 120 13.83 -5.20 -5.54
N GLU A 121 13.74 -4.87 -6.83
CA GLU A 121 12.51 -5.08 -7.62
C GLU A 121 12.23 -6.57 -7.83
N TYR A 122 13.26 -7.36 -8.13
CA TYR A 122 13.14 -8.81 -8.25
C TYR A 122 12.64 -9.44 -6.95
N GLU A 123 13.19 -9.02 -5.80
CA GLU A 123 12.77 -9.54 -4.51
C GLU A 123 11.31 -9.19 -4.23
N VAL A 124 10.88 -7.94 -4.41
CA VAL A 124 9.47 -7.54 -4.19
C VAL A 124 8.51 -8.38 -5.02
N ILE A 125 8.79 -8.54 -6.32
CA ILE A 125 7.92 -9.29 -7.23
C ILE A 125 7.90 -10.78 -6.87
N SER A 126 9.07 -11.39 -6.66
CA SER A 126 9.16 -12.82 -6.34
C SER A 126 8.47 -13.16 -5.02
N ARG A 127 8.63 -12.30 -4.00
CA ARG A 127 7.99 -12.45 -2.69
C ARG A 127 6.48 -12.27 -2.75
N LEU A 128 5.99 -11.33 -3.55
CA LEU A 128 4.55 -11.19 -3.82
C LEU A 128 3.99 -12.46 -4.46
N VAL A 129 4.67 -13.01 -5.47
CA VAL A 129 4.24 -14.26 -6.12
C VAL A 129 4.20 -15.42 -5.14
N GLU A 130 5.28 -15.60 -4.39
CA GLU A 130 5.40 -16.66 -3.39
C GLU A 130 4.28 -16.56 -2.34
N TYR A 131 3.97 -15.35 -1.89
CA TYR A 131 2.86 -15.11 -0.97
C TYR A 131 1.51 -15.50 -1.58
N LEU A 132 1.19 -15.01 -2.78
CA LEU A 132 -0.08 -15.31 -3.44
C LEU A 132 -0.25 -16.80 -3.75
N LEU A 133 0.82 -17.47 -4.19
CA LEU A 133 0.82 -18.92 -4.41
C LEU A 133 0.62 -19.68 -3.09
N SER A 134 1.24 -19.23 -1.98
CA SER A 134 1.05 -19.82 -0.65
C SER A 134 -0.39 -19.72 -0.14
N LEU A 135 -1.14 -18.71 -0.60
CA LEU A 135 -2.57 -18.55 -0.34
C LEU A 135 -3.45 -19.48 -1.18
N GLY A 136 -2.87 -20.23 -2.13
CA GLY A 136 -3.56 -21.19 -2.98
C GLY A 136 -4.11 -20.58 -4.26
N LEU A 137 -3.72 -19.35 -4.63
CA LEU A 137 -4.05 -18.78 -5.93
C LEU A 137 -3.27 -19.54 -7.00
N LYS A 138 -4.00 -20.06 -7.99
CA LYS A 138 -3.50 -20.74 -9.18
C LYS A 138 -3.94 -19.86 -10.34
N ASP A 139 -3.08 -19.62 -11.33
CA ASP A 139 -3.34 -18.70 -12.46
C ASP A 139 -3.13 -17.20 -12.17
N LEU A 140 -1.93 -16.87 -11.66
CA LEU A 140 -1.50 -15.48 -11.48
C LEU A 140 -0.96 -14.88 -12.78
N SER A 141 -1.48 -13.71 -13.16
CA SER A 141 -0.91 -12.86 -14.21
C SER A 141 -0.33 -11.59 -13.58
N ILE A 142 0.96 -11.35 -13.79
CA ILE A 142 1.64 -10.14 -13.33
C ILE A 142 1.95 -9.26 -14.53
N ILE A 143 1.45 -8.03 -14.48
CA ILE A 143 1.70 -7.03 -15.52
C ILE A 143 2.75 -6.05 -14.97
N LEU A 144 3.93 -6.06 -15.58
CA LEU A 144 5.00 -5.13 -15.24
C LEU A 144 4.98 -3.93 -16.19
N GLY A 145 4.92 -2.73 -15.64
CA GLY A 145 5.00 -1.48 -16.37
C GLY A 145 6.19 -0.63 -15.91
N HIS A 146 6.76 0.17 -16.81
CA HIS A 146 7.89 1.04 -16.48
C HIS A 146 7.55 2.51 -16.72
N MET A 147 7.39 3.29 -15.65
CA MET A 147 6.99 4.71 -15.72
C MET A 147 7.96 5.58 -16.54
N GLY A 148 9.25 5.23 -16.57
CA GLY A 148 10.23 5.91 -17.41
C GLY A 148 9.98 5.78 -18.92
N ILE A 149 9.31 4.71 -19.37
CA ILE A 149 8.90 4.56 -20.79
C ILE A 149 7.77 5.55 -21.07
N VAL A 150 6.74 5.55 -20.21
CA VAL A 150 5.59 6.46 -20.33
C VAL A 150 6.06 7.92 -20.33
N LYS A 151 6.93 8.30 -19.38
CA LYS A 151 7.48 9.68 -19.30
C LYS A 151 8.25 10.09 -20.56
N LYS A 152 8.95 9.16 -21.23
CA LYS A 152 9.69 9.45 -22.46
C LYS A 152 8.78 9.58 -23.68
N LEU A 153 7.71 8.79 -23.72
CA LEU A 153 6.73 8.76 -24.82
C LEU A 153 5.64 9.83 -24.69
N CYS A 154 5.32 10.27 -23.47
CA CYS A 154 4.33 11.30 -23.18
C CYS A 154 5.00 12.63 -22.88
N ARG A 155 5.36 13.39 -23.93
CA ARG A 155 5.95 14.73 -23.76
C ARG A 155 4.92 15.84 -23.86
N SER A 156 3.79 15.58 -24.52
CA SER A 156 2.66 16.50 -24.65
C SER A 156 1.37 15.93 -24.03
N GLU A 157 0.34 16.77 -23.87
CA GLU A 157 -1.01 16.30 -23.50
C GLU A 157 -1.65 15.43 -24.60
N GLU A 158 -1.33 15.70 -25.86
CA GLU A 158 -1.78 14.92 -27.01
C GLU A 158 -1.24 13.47 -26.96
N ASP A 159 0.03 13.29 -26.58
CA ASP A 159 0.63 11.98 -26.38
C ASP A 159 -0.07 11.20 -25.25
N LYS A 160 -0.45 11.88 -24.17
CA LYS A 160 -1.16 11.28 -23.03
C LYS A 160 -2.56 10.82 -23.43
N GLU A 161 -3.29 11.63 -24.20
CA GLU A 161 -4.61 11.23 -24.71
C GLU A 161 -4.52 10.02 -25.66
N ARG A 162 -3.51 9.98 -26.53
CA ARG A 162 -3.31 8.86 -27.45
C ARG A 162 -3.05 7.55 -26.73
N LEU A 163 -2.32 7.58 -25.61
CA LEU A 163 -2.03 6.41 -24.79
C LEU A 163 -3.21 5.99 -23.90
N ARG A 164 -4.03 6.94 -23.41
CA ARG A 164 -5.26 6.64 -22.65
C ARG A 164 -6.32 5.89 -23.46
N LYS A 165 -6.38 6.14 -24.78
CA LYS A 165 -7.38 5.54 -25.69
C LYS A 165 -7.02 4.13 -26.16
N LYS A 166 -5.82 3.64 -25.86
CA LYS A 166 -5.45 2.25 -26.18
C LYS A 166 -5.85 1.34 -25.04
N SER A 167 -6.77 0.41 -25.31
CA SER A 167 -6.89 -0.79 -24.47
C SER A 167 -5.59 -1.56 -24.59
N PHE A 168 -4.85 -1.69 -23.49
CA PHE A 168 -3.73 -2.61 -23.39
C PHE A 168 -4.18 -4.04 -23.06
N PHE A 169 -5.50 -4.26 -22.98
CA PHE A 169 -6.13 -5.56 -22.85
C PHE A 169 -6.58 -6.03 -24.23
N GLY A 170 -6.01 -7.16 -24.67
CA GLY A 170 -6.53 -8.04 -25.69
C GLY A 170 -6.95 -9.36 -25.04
#